data_AF-A0A9E0N9F1-F1
#
_entry.id   AF-A0A9E0N9F1-F1
#
_cell.length_a   1.000
_cell.length_b   1.000
_cell.length_c   1.000
_cell.angle_alpha   90.00
_cell.angle_beta   90.00
_cell.angle_gamma   90.00
#
_symmetry.space_group_name_H-M   'P 1'
#
loop_
_entity.id
_entity.type
_entity.pdbx_description
1 polymer ?
#
loop_
_entity_poly.entity_id
_entity_poly.type
_entity_poly.pdbx_seq_one_letter_code
_entity_poly.pdbx_strand_id
1 'polypeptide(L)'
;MRPGLAVLVLVLVLAALAGCKKGADKTGTGAAPPPPIGEAERARGATSCKAYVEALCACATTRPDDAALAESCRLDKALPEAMTLSLQASLAEGTGAQEVQMAQQQFRKIVNRCLEEAGRLPSRGCPSP
;
A
#
# COMPACT_ATOMS: atom_id res chain seq x y z
N MET A 1 -18.70 -47.55 -47.90
CA MET A 1 -17.23 -47.44 -47.96
C MET A 1 -16.74 -46.86 -46.64
N ARG A 2 -15.86 -47.61 -45.95
CA ARG A 2 -15.01 -47.23 -44.80
C ARG A 2 -15.67 -46.57 -43.57
N PRO A 3 -16.14 -47.37 -42.60
CA PRO A 3 -16.14 -46.99 -41.19
C PRO A 3 -14.69 -47.12 -40.67
N GLY A 4 -14.14 -46.09 -40.04
CA GLY A 4 -12.77 -46.18 -39.56
C GLY A 4 -12.32 -44.96 -38.78
N LEU A 5 -11.95 -45.21 -37.53
CA LEU A 5 -11.07 -44.38 -36.70
C LEU A 5 -11.62 -43.02 -36.26
N ALA A 6 -12.40 -43.03 -35.18
CA ALA A 6 -12.23 -42.06 -34.09
C ALA A 6 -12.99 -42.44 -32.80
N VAL A 7 -13.41 -43.70 -32.63
CA VAL A 7 -14.02 -44.23 -31.39
C VAL A 7 -12.93 -44.51 -30.32
N LEU A 8 -11.94 -43.62 -30.20
CA LEU A 8 -10.75 -43.86 -29.37
C LEU A 8 -10.20 -42.58 -28.70
N VAL A 9 -11.04 -41.56 -28.51
CA VAL A 9 -10.66 -40.33 -27.77
C VAL A 9 -11.58 -40.07 -26.57
N LEU A 10 -12.56 -40.94 -26.32
CA LEU A 10 -13.60 -40.68 -25.29
C LEU A 10 -13.29 -41.22 -23.88
N VAL A 11 -12.07 -41.68 -23.58
CA VAL A 11 -11.76 -42.35 -22.29
C VAL A 11 -10.63 -41.68 -21.48
N LEU A 12 -10.00 -40.61 -21.99
CA LEU A 12 -8.81 -40.03 -21.35
C LEU A 12 -8.97 -38.64 -20.71
N VAL A 13 -10.19 -38.10 -20.62
CA VAL A 13 -10.44 -36.77 -19.99
C VAL A 13 -11.33 -36.86 -18.74
N LEU A 14 -11.56 -38.07 -18.22
CA LEU A 14 -12.27 -38.28 -16.94
C LEU A 14 -11.33 -38.37 -15.73
N ALA A 15 -10.01 -38.18 -15.93
CA ALA A 15 -9.01 -38.22 -14.86
C ALA A 15 -8.59 -36.83 -14.32
N ALA A 16 -9.25 -35.74 -14.73
CA ALA A 16 -8.95 -34.39 -14.26
C ALA A 16 -9.89 -33.87 -13.15
N LEU A 17 -10.76 -34.72 -12.59
CA LEU A 17 -11.73 -34.33 -11.56
C LEU A 17 -11.53 -35.01 -10.19
N ALA A 18 -10.49 -35.81 -10.02
CA ALA A 18 -10.20 -36.49 -8.75
C ALA A 18 -8.79 -36.18 -8.27
N GLY A 19 -8.54 -34.93 -7.86
CA GLY A 19 -7.18 -34.55 -7.50
C GLY A 19 -6.94 -33.15 -6.96
N CYS A 20 -7.96 -32.39 -6.53
CA CYS A 20 -7.73 -31.27 -5.60
C CYS A 20 -7.44 -31.82 -4.20
N LYS A 21 -6.47 -32.74 -4.10
CA LYS A 21 -5.82 -33.07 -2.84
C LYS A 21 -5.05 -31.82 -2.45
N LYS A 22 -5.63 -31.07 -1.52
CA LYS A 22 -4.93 -30.58 -0.34
C LYS A 22 -3.51 -30.12 -0.67
N GLY A 23 -3.41 -29.10 -1.51
CA GLY A 23 -2.29 -28.18 -1.44
C GLY A 23 -2.49 -27.44 -0.15
N ALA A 24 -1.85 -27.97 0.91
CA ALA A 24 -1.66 -27.41 2.23
C ALA A 24 -2.25 -26.00 2.33
N ASP A 25 -3.26 -25.77 3.17
CA ASP A 25 -2.99 -25.52 4.59
C ASP A 25 -1.49 -25.31 4.85
N LYS A 26 -0.90 -24.33 4.15
CA LYS A 26 0.02 -23.42 4.81
C LYS A 26 -0.87 -22.71 5.82
N THR A 27 -1.20 -23.42 6.89
CA THR A 27 -1.23 -22.81 8.21
C THR A 27 0.11 -22.11 8.25
N GLY A 28 0.11 -20.83 7.86
CA GLY A 28 1.24 -19.96 8.07
C GLY A 28 1.55 -20.19 9.53
N THR A 29 2.67 -20.86 9.79
CA THR A 29 3.22 -20.97 11.13
C THR A 29 3.08 -19.58 11.70
N GLY A 30 2.34 -19.47 12.80
CA GLY A 30 1.99 -18.22 13.46
C GLY A 30 3.25 -17.47 13.83
N ALA A 31 3.85 -16.81 12.84
CA ALA A 31 4.98 -15.94 13.02
C ALA A 31 4.46 -14.85 13.94
N ALA A 32 5.19 -14.58 15.01
CA ALA A 32 4.86 -13.45 15.86
C ALA A 32 4.81 -12.19 14.97
N PRO A 33 3.83 -11.30 15.17
CA PRO A 33 3.82 -10.01 14.50
C PRO A 33 5.18 -9.32 14.65
N PRO A 34 5.65 -8.59 13.63
CA PRO A 34 6.86 -7.80 13.78
C PRO A 34 6.68 -6.80 14.93
N PRO A 35 7.77 -6.38 15.59
CA PRO A 35 7.69 -5.37 16.63
C PRO A 35 7.02 -4.10 16.09
N PRO A 36 6.22 -3.39 16.89
CA PRO A 36 5.60 -2.13 16.48
C PRO A 36 6.63 -1.10 16.04
N ILE A 37 6.23 -0.20 15.15
CA ILE A 37 7.06 0.95 14.78
C ILE A 37 7.26 1.83 16.02
N GLY A 38 8.52 2.16 16.31
CA GLY A 38 8.91 2.96 17.46
C GLY A 38 8.32 4.38 17.42
N GLU A 39 8.06 4.96 18.58
CA GLU A 39 7.50 6.32 18.72
C GLU A 39 8.29 7.38 17.95
N ALA A 40 9.61 7.32 18.00
CA ALA A 40 10.46 8.27 17.30
C ALA A 40 10.29 8.21 15.77
N GLU A 41 10.12 7.00 15.19
CA GLU A 41 9.86 6.83 13.77
C GLU A 41 8.46 7.34 13.39
N ARG A 42 7.45 7.04 14.22
CA ARG A 42 6.08 7.56 14.04
C ARG A 42 6.04 9.08 14.07
N ALA A 43 6.67 9.69 15.07
CA ALA A 43 6.73 11.14 15.24
C ALA A 43 7.45 11.82 14.07
N ARG A 44 8.61 11.29 13.65
CA ARG A 44 9.32 11.83 12.48
C ARG A 44 8.47 11.74 11.21
N GLY A 45 7.84 10.59 10.96
CA GLY A 45 6.97 10.41 9.80
C GLY A 45 5.80 11.40 9.78
N ALA A 46 5.13 11.59 10.93
CA ALA A 46 4.03 12.53 11.08
C ALA A 46 4.46 13.97 10.83
N THR A 47 5.56 14.40 11.45
CA THR A 47 6.08 15.76 11.28
C THR A 47 6.47 16.01 9.83
N SER A 48 7.19 15.09 9.17
CA SER A 48 7.60 15.25 7.77
C SER A 48 6.41 15.30 6.80
N CYS A 49 5.44 14.40 6.95
CA CYS A 49 4.24 14.42 6.11
C CYS A 49 3.41 15.69 6.33
N LYS A 50 3.27 16.15 7.57
CA LYS A 50 2.56 17.40 7.87
C LYS A 50 3.25 18.60 7.23
N ALA A 51 4.57 18.74 7.43
CA ALA A 51 5.34 19.85 6.88
C ALA A 51 5.26 19.90 5.34
N TYR A 52 5.38 18.75 4.67
CA TYR A 52 5.19 18.63 3.23
C TYR A 52 3.83 19.19 2.76
N VAL A 53 2.75 18.70 3.37
CA VAL A 53 1.38 19.09 2.99
C VAL A 53 1.14 20.57 3.26
N GLU A 54 1.61 21.09 4.39
CA GLU A 54 1.49 22.51 4.74
C GLU A 54 2.21 23.38 3.71
N ALA A 55 3.45 23.05 3.33
CA ALA A 55 4.20 23.79 2.32
C ALA A 55 3.55 23.71 0.93
N LEU A 56 3.09 22.52 0.51
CA LEU A 56 2.39 22.32 -0.75
C LEU A 56 1.11 23.17 -0.84
N CYS A 57 0.27 23.10 0.19
CA CYS A 57 -1.01 23.80 0.21
C CYS A 57 -0.86 25.32 0.39
N ALA A 58 0.16 25.77 1.14
CA ALA A 58 0.52 27.18 1.19
C ALA A 58 0.95 27.69 -0.20
N CYS A 59 1.79 26.92 -0.91
CA CYS A 59 2.21 27.25 -2.27
C CYS A 59 1.03 27.27 -3.26
N ALA A 60 0.09 26.32 -3.16
CA ALA A 60 -1.11 26.30 -3.98
C ALA A 60 -1.96 27.57 -3.78
N THR A 61 -2.02 28.08 -2.54
CA THR A 61 -2.79 29.30 -2.21
C THR A 61 -2.17 30.56 -2.81
N THR A 62 -0.84 30.63 -2.95
CA THR A 62 -0.17 31.77 -3.58
C THR A 62 -0.18 31.74 -5.10
N ARG A 63 -0.58 30.60 -5.69
CA ARG A 63 -0.63 30.36 -7.14
C ARG A 63 -1.97 29.75 -7.56
N PRO A 64 -3.09 30.49 -7.41
CA PRO A 64 -4.43 29.96 -7.63
C PRO A 64 -4.69 29.53 -9.08
N ASP A 65 -3.96 30.08 -10.05
CA ASP A 65 -4.07 29.70 -11.46
C ASP A 65 -3.37 28.38 -11.80
N ASP A 66 -2.58 27.83 -10.88
CA ASP A 66 -1.91 26.54 -11.04
C ASP A 66 -2.82 25.38 -10.57
N ALA A 67 -3.70 24.95 -11.47
CA ALA A 67 -4.67 23.88 -11.20
C ALA A 67 -4.00 22.56 -10.79
N ALA A 68 -2.80 22.27 -11.28
CA ALA A 68 -2.07 21.05 -10.93
C ALA A 68 -1.57 21.10 -9.47
N LEU A 69 -1.13 22.26 -9.02
CA LEU A 69 -0.69 22.48 -7.64
C LEU A 69 -1.87 22.45 -6.66
N ALA A 70 -2.99 23.06 -7.04
CA ALA A 70 -4.23 23.01 -6.27
C ALA A 70 -4.76 21.58 -6.11
N GLU A 71 -4.76 20.80 -7.20
CA GLU A 71 -5.17 19.39 -7.17
C GLU A 71 -4.21 18.53 -6.35
N SER A 72 -2.91 18.77 -6.47
CA SER A 72 -1.90 18.09 -5.64
C SER A 72 -2.14 18.35 -4.15
N CYS A 73 -2.37 19.61 -3.74
CA CYS A 73 -2.75 19.93 -2.36
C CYS A 73 -4.04 19.19 -1.94
N ARG A 74 -5.08 19.19 -2.80
CA ARG A 74 -6.36 18.54 -2.50
C ARG A 74 -6.22 17.04 -2.24
N LEU A 75 -5.37 16.35 -3.01
CA LEU A 75 -5.11 14.92 -2.87
C LEU A 75 -4.19 14.62 -1.68
N ASP A 76 -3.10 15.37 -1.56
CA ASP A 76 -2.04 15.03 -0.60
C ASP A 76 -2.36 15.47 0.83
N LYS A 77 -3.35 16.35 1.04
CA LYS A 77 -3.86 16.66 2.39
C LYS A 77 -4.35 15.44 3.17
N ALA A 78 -4.69 14.35 2.48
CA ALA A 78 -5.13 13.10 3.10
C ALA A 78 -3.96 12.20 3.55
N LEU A 79 -2.71 12.48 3.13
CA LEU A 79 -1.56 11.63 3.46
C LEU A 79 -1.30 11.50 4.98
N PRO A 80 -1.37 12.56 5.80
CA PRO A 80 -1.16 12.44 7.25
C PRO A 80 -2.19 11.52 7.92
N GLU A 81 -3.45 11.59 7.46
CA GLU A 81 -4.51 10.73 7.96
C GLU A 81 -4.33 9.28 7.50
N ALA A 82 -4.04 9.06 6.21
CA ALA A 82 -3.77 7.74 5.65
C ALA A 82 -2.58 7.04 6.35
N MET A 83 -1.55 7.80 6.71
CA MET A 83 -0.41 7.32 7.47
C MET A 83 -0.83 6.85 8.87
N THR A 84 -1.63 7.67 9.56
CA THR A 84 -2.19 7.35 10.88
C THR A 84 -3.05 6.09 10.85
N LEU A 85 -3.96 5.98 9.88
CA LEU A 85 -4.84 4.82 9.69
C LEU A 85 -4.05 3.53 9.42
N SER A 86 -2.96 3.64 8.67
CA SER A 86 -2.08 2.48 8.40
C SER A 86 -1.48 1.93 9.69
N LEU A 87 -1.11 2.79 10.66
CA LEU A 87 -0.61 2.33 11.95
C LEU A 87 -1.72 1.77 12.86
N GLN A 88 -2.90 2.37 12.87
CA GLN A 88 -4.01 1.90 13.72
C GLN A 88 -4.39 0.46 13.39
N ALA A 89 -4.41 0.09 12.10
CA ALA A 89 -4.65 -1.29 11.66
C ALA A 89 -3.64 -2.29 12.25
N SER A 90 -2.38 -1.88 12.41
CA SER A 90 -1.32 -2.72 12.99
C SER A 90 -1.41 -2.90 14.51
N LEU A 91 -2.20 -2.06 15.19
CA LEU A 91 -2.36 -2.05 16.64
C LEU A 91 -3.66 -2.71 17.11
N ALA A 92 -4.55 -3.06 16.18
CA ALA A 92 -5.81 -3.71 16.51
C ALA A 92 -5.57 -5.13 17.05
N GLU A 93 -6.30 -5.49 18.12
CA GLU A 93 -6.25 -6.83 18.69
C GLU A 93 -6.74 -7.86 17.68
N GLY A 94 -6.05 -9.00 17.62
CA GLY A 94 -6.39 -10.08 16.68
C GLY A 94 -5.88 -9.88 15.24
N THR A 95 -5.18 -8.78 14.94
CA THR A 95 -4.52 -8.59 13.64
C THR A 95 -3.39 -9.60 13.46
N GLY A 96 -3.42 -10.35 12.35
CA GLY A 96 -2.38 -11.32 12.02
C GLY A 96 -1.04 -10.67 11.68
N ALA A 97 0.04 -11.45 11.78
CA ALA A 97 1.40 -10.94 11.58
C ALA A 97 1.64 -10.37 10.17
N GLN A 98 1.00 -10.96 9.15
CA GLN A 98 1.09 -10.47 7.78
C GLN A 98 0.41 -9.11 7.62
N GLU A 99 -0.76 -8.92 8.24
CA GLU A 99 -1.51 -7.68 8.25
C GLU A 99 -0.74 -6.59 8.99
N VAL A 100 -0.16 -6.90 10.16
CA VAL A 100 0.73 -5.97 10.87
C VAL A 100 1.91 -5.56 9.99
N GLN A 101 2.56 -6.52 9.31
CA GLN A 101 3.68 -6.23 8.41
C GLN A 101 3.27 -5.32 7.24
N MET A 102 2.13 -5.60 6.59
CA MET A 102 1.62 -4.78 5.49
C MET A 102 1.27 -3.37 5.95
N ALA A 103 0.62 -3.24 7.11
CA ALA A 103 0.25 -1.98 7.72
C ALA A 103 1.49 -1.11 8.04
N GLN A 104 2.53 -1.71 8.64
CA GLN A 104 3.80 -1.04 8.91
C GLN A 104 4.54 -0.65 7.62
N GLN A 105 4.53 -1.51 6.59
CA GLN A 105 5.12 -1.18 5.29
C GLN A 105 4.37 -0.02 4.61
N GLN A 106 3.05 0.00 4.69
CA GLN A 106 2.24 1.07 4.13
C GLN A 106 2.51 2.41 4.83
N PHE A 107 2.67 2.40 6.16
CA PHE A 107 3.13 3.58 6.90
C PHE A 107 4.45 4.11 6.33
N ARG A 108 5.47 3.26 6.21
CA ARG A 108 6.80 3.66 5.69
C ARG A 108 6.73 4.16 4.25
N LYS A 109 5.89 3.54 3.43
CA LYS A 109 5.66 3.96 2.04
C LYS A 109 5.08 5.36 1.96
N ILE A 110 4.11 5.69 2.83
CA ILE A 110 3.53 7.04 2.89
C ILE A 110 4.57 8.05 3.36
N VAL A 111 5.35 7.73 4.41
CA VAL A 111 6.43 8.60 4.89
C VAL A 111 7.45 8.89 3.78
N ASN A 112 7.89 7.86 3.07
CA ASN A 112 8.84 8.02 1.95
C ASN A 112 8.26 8.90 0.85
N ARG A 113 6.98 8.71 0.48
CA ARG A 113 6.30 9.59 -0.48
C ARG A 113 6.33 11.04 -0.02
N CYS A 114 6.00 11.32 1.24
CA CYS A 114 6.04 12.68 1.77
C CYS A 114 7.43 13.31 1.68
N LEU A 115 8.49 12.54 2.00
CA LEU A 115 9.88 13.02 1.93
C LEU A 115 10.32 13.27 0.47
N GLU A 116 9.99 12.36 -0.44
CA GLU A 116 10.30 12.50 -1.86
C GLU A 116 9.60 13.72 -2.47
N GLU A 117 8.31 13.89 -2.17
CA GLU A 117 7.53 15.01 -2.70
C GLU A 117 7.91 16.34 -2.04
N ALA A 118 8.27 16.35 -0.76
CA ALA A 118 8.89 17.50 -0.11
C ALA A 118 10.16 17.96 -0.84
N GLY A 119 11.04 17.02 -1.19
CA GLY A 119 12.25 17.31 -1.95
C GLY A 119 11.98 17.81 -3.39
N ARG A 120 10.77 17.58 -3.92
CA ARG A 120 10.33 18.05 -5.25
C ARG A 120 9.62 19.40 -5.22
N LEU A 121 9.26 19.94 -4.05
CA LEU A 121 8.60 21.25 -3.98
C LEU A 121 9.41 22.38 -4.63
N PRO A 122 10.74 22.51 -4.41
CA PRO A 122 11.53 23.57 -5.04
C PRO A 122 11.51 23.54 -6.56
N SER A 123 11.56 22.36 -7.18
CA SER A 123 11.51 22.25 -8.65
C SER A 123 10.14 22.60 -9.23
N ARG A 124 9.08 22.59 -8.41
CA ARG A 124 7.74 23.09 -8.74
C ARG A 124 7.58 24.59 -8.48
N GLY A 125 8.62 25.27 -8.01
CA GLY A 125 8.57 26.69 -7.62
C GLY A 125 7.86 26.92 -6.28
N CYS A 126 7.89 25.93 -5.39
CA CYS A 126 7.37 26.00 -4.03
C CYS A 126 8.51 26.00 -3.00
N PRO A 127 8.32 26.60 -1.81
CA PRO A 127 9.32 26.53 -0.75
C PRO A 127 9.51 25.09 -0.27
N SER A 128 10.74 24.77 0.17
CA SER A 128 10.99 23.56 0.94
C SER A 128 10.23 23.62 2.27
N PRO A 129 9.67 22.49 2.74
CA PRO A 129 9.01 22.41 4.04
C PRO A 129 10.00 22.45 5.21
#